data_AF-A0AAV9BW70-F1
#
_entry.id   AF-A0AAV9BW70-F1
#
_cell.length_a   1.000
_cell.length_b   1.000
_cell.length_c   1.000
_cell.angle_alpha   90.00
_cell.angle_beta   90.00
_cell.angle_gamma   90.00
#
_symmetry.space_group_name_H-M   'P 1'
#
loop_
_entity.id
_entity.type
_entity.pdbx_description
1 polymer ?
#
loop_
_entity_poly.entity_id
_entity_poly.type
_entity_poly.pdbx_seq_one_letter_code
_entity_poly.pdbx_strand_id
1 'polypeptide(L)'
;MALPGAFPAVVAGAVRALFDRIADLDMECRTRLILWFSHHLANFQFTWPWEEWAYVIDLPKWAPKRVFVQEVLEREVRLSYWEKIKQSIENAVGLDELLPLKGGSNFKYRAEDGQESSPQHALSKDLNSMVKGKVTVHEIVLWVEEKVVAVHGFKCALEVVIQTLLDIGSKSFTHLITVMERYGNVIAKMCPDQEKQVMLIDEVSSYWKDNTQMTAIAIDRMMGYRLVSNLAIVYWVFSPSSMQQFHTSDRPWEILRNAISKTYNRISDLRKEIYSLKRSVLAAKESLVEAEAELEAAESKLSIVNSEPVRGENPGRLKRLKAFADKRKEEEVSTRESVEAKEALLARALEENKALFIAMYKSFANVLKEGLSHADVDGKQDNVPSRNADAMAVDPDEPLTMEVDEENERSKKIESQNGDTIEEAAQWRRSTLAYVKAFTRQYASEVLPSFKDPRSTNIMPQFPKDS
;
A
#
# COMPACT_ATOMS: atom_id res chain seq x y z
N MET A 1 17.48 2.86 36.78
CA MET A 1 18.54 2.26 35.95
C MET A 1 18.31 0.75 35.91
N ALA A 2 17.90 0.19 34.77
CA ALA A 2 17.78 -1.27 34.64
C ALA A 2 19.18 -1.89 34.48
N LEU A 3 19.47 -2.94 35.26
CA LEU A 3 20.75 -3.65 35.23
C LEU A 3 20.92 -4.41 33.90
N PRO A 4 22.11 -4.36 33.25
CA PRO A 4 22.36 -4.94 31.92
C PRO A 4 21.98 -6.41 31.75
N GLY A 5 22.01 -7.21 32.83
CA GLY A 5 21.71 -8.65 32.79
C GLY A 5 20.22 -9.02 32.83
N ALA A 6 19.35 -8.17 33.39
CA ALA A 6 17.93 -8.50 33.57
C ALA A 6 17.06 -8.02 32.40
N PHE A 7 17.49 -6.95 31.72
CA PHE A 7 16.69 -6.32 30.66
C PHE A 7 16.39 -7.27 29.47
N PRO A 8 17.34 -8.06 28.94
CA PRO A 8 17.05 -9.00 27.85
C PRO A 8 15.98 -10.03 28.22
N ALA A 9 16.01 -10.56 29.44
CA ALA A 9 15.02 -11.52 29.92
C ALA A 9 13.62 -10.89 30.04
N VAL A 10 13.54 -9.64 30.51
CA VAL A 10 12.27 -8.88 30.57
C VAL A 10 11.71 -8.63 29.17
N VAL A 11 12.55 -8.24 28.22
CA VAL A 11 12.13 -8.04 26.82
C VAL A 11 11.61 -9.34 26.22
N ALA A 12 12.34 -10.45 26.37
CA ALA A 12 11.90 -11.75 25.87
C ALA A 12 10.57 -12.19 26.52
N GLY A 13 10.41 -11.98 27.84
CA GLY A 13 9.15 -12.23 28.53
C GLY A 13 7.99 -11.36 28.02
N ALA A 14 8.24 -10.08 27.72
CA ALA A 14 7.24 -9.20 27.15
C ALA A 14 6.80 -9.63 25.74
N VAL A 15 7.75 -10.06 24.88
CA VAL A 15 7.43 -10.58 23.54
C VAL A 15 6.56 -11.82 23.63
N ARG A 16 6.90 -12.78 24.50
CA ARG A 16 6.06 -13.98 24.73
C ARG A 16 4.64 -13.59 25.17
N ALA A 17 4.53 -12.69 26.15
CA ALA A 17 3.24 -12.23 26.66
C ALA A 17 2.40 -11.45 25.61
N LEU A 18 3.04 -10.82 24.63
CA LEU A 18 2.35 -10.17 23.50
C LEU A 18 1.95 -11.20 22.44
N PHE A 19 2.83 -12.15 22.13
CA PHE A 19 2.55 -13.24 21.21
C PHE A 19 1.38 -14.12 21.67
N ASP A 20 1.30 -14.42 22.96
CA ASP A 20 0.18 -15.19 23.52
C ASP A 20 -1.17 -14.49 23.39
N ARG A 21 -1.17 -13.16 23.39
CA ARG A 21 -2.36 -12.31 23.23
C ARG A 21 -2.44 -11.68 21.85
N ILE A 22 -1.74 -12.23 20.85
CA ILE A 22 -1.68 -11.63 19.52
C ILE A 22 -3.06 -11.56 18.88
N ALA A 23 -3.96 -12.50 19.18
CA ALA A 23 -5.34 -12.49 18.69
C ALA A 23 -6.20 -11.34 19.24
N ASP A 24 -5.83 -10.78 20.39
CA ASP A 24 -6.55 -9.67 21.05
C ASP A 24 -5.90 -8.31 20.77
N LEU A 25 -4.63 -8.30 20.35
CA LEU A 25 -3.92 -7.07 20.02
C LEU A 25 -4.58 -6.37 18.83
N ASP A 26 -4.66 -5.03 18.89
CA ASP A 26 -5.09 -4.23 17.75
C ASP A 26 -4.16 -4.43 16.56
N MET A 27 -4.69 -4.38 15.33
CA MET A 27 -3.91 -4.65 14.11
C MET A 27 -2.74 -3.69 13.94
N GLU A 28 -2.89 -2.44 14.37
CA GLU A 28 -1.79 -1.48 14.35
C GLU A 28 -0.67 -1.91 15.31
N CYS A 29 -1.03 -2.40 16.51
CA CYS A 29 -0.07 -2.92 17.49
C CYS A 29 0.62 -4.20 16.97
N ARG A 30 -0.12 -5.12 16.34
CA ARG A 30 0.48 -6.33 15.72
C ARG A 30 1.51 -5.96 14.66
N THR A 31 1.14 -5.06 13.75
CA THR A 31 2.04 -4.59 12.67
C THR A 31 3.30 -3.97 13.26
N ARG A 32 3.16 -3.10 14.27
CA ARG A 32 4.31 -2.49 14.96
C ARG A 32 5.17 -3.52 15.68
N LEU A 33 4.56 -4.52 16.29
CA LEU A 33 5.27 -5.61 16.95
C LEU A 33 6.08 -6.44 15.95
N ILE A 34 5.50 -6.80 14.80
CA ILE A 34 6.19 -7.49 13.70
C ILE A 34 7.43 -6.70 13.27
N LEU A 35 7.23 -5.41 12.93
CA LEU A 35 8.30 -4.54 12.44
C LEU A 35 9.42 -4.34 13.47
N TRP A 36 9.04 -4.07 14.74
CA TRP A 36 10.00 -3.91 15.82
C TRP A 36 10.74 -5.21 16.11
N PHE A 37 10.04 -6.35 16.16
CA PHE A 37 10.61 -7.62 16.55
C PHE A 37 11.58 -8.15 15.48
N SER A 38 11.18 -8.12 14.20
CA SER A 38 12.09 -8.49 13.10
C SER A 38 13.33 -7.59 13.05
N HIS A 39 13.17 -6.29 13.31
CA HIS A 39 14.30 -5.37 13.37
C HIS A 39 15.18 -5.61 14.60
N HIS A 40 14.57 -5.92 15.75
CA HIS A 40 15.28 -6.30 16.96
C HIS A 40 16.14 -7.54 16.71
N LEU A 41 15.55 -8.62 16.20
CA LEU A 41 16.27 -9.86 15.89
C LEU A 41 17.41 -9.64 14.90
N ALA A 42 17.23 -8.80 13.86
CA ALA A 42 18.30 -8.46 12.93
C ALA A 42 19.54 -7.82 13.62
N ASN A 43 19.36 -7.11 14.72
CA ASN A 43 20.46 -6.55 15.52
C ASN A 43 21.11 -7.57 16.48
N PHE A 44 20.43 -8.68 16.78
CA PHE A 44 20.90 -9.77 17.64
C PHE A 44 21.10 -11.08 16.85
N GLN A 45 21.61 -10.95 15.63
CA GLN A 45 22.00 -12.07 14.76
C GLN A 45 20.88 -13.07 14.45
N PHE A 46 19.61 -12.62 14.48
CA PHE A 46 18.43 -13.44 14.22
C PHE A 46 18.25 -14.58 15.24
N THR A 47 18.74 -14.39 16.47
CA THR A 47 18.67 -15.40 17.53
C THR A 47 17.36 -15.30 18.30
N TRP A 48 16.54 -16.35 18.22
CA TRP A 48 15.31 -16.53 19.02
C TRP A 48 15.06 -18.04 19.23
N PRO A 49 14.50 -18.47 20.38
CA PRO A 49 14.11 -19.87 20.61
C PRO A 49 12.84 -20.21 19.81
N TRP A 50 12.99 -20.36 18.49
CA TRP A 50 11.89 -20.60 17.55
C TRP A 50 11.15 -21.92 17.82
N GLU A 51 11.81 -22.90 18.44
CA GLU A 51 11.23 -24.17 18.87
C GLU A 51 10.03 -23.99 19.82
N GLU A 52 10.01 -22.91 20.61
CA GLU A 52 8.89 -22.58 21.49
C GLU A 52 7.62 -22.24 20.71
N TRP A 53 7.76 -21.81 19.45
CA TRP A 53 6.66 -21.38 18.58
C TRP A 53 6.41 -22.33 17.41
N ALA A 54 7.13 -23.45 17.29
CA ALA A 54 6.99 -24.39 16.17
C ALA A 54 5.56 -24.92 16.01
N TYR A 55 4.80 -25.06 17.11
CA TYR A 55 3.40 -25.51 17.11
C TYR A 55 2.46 -24.66 16.24
N VAL A 56 2.85 -23.44 15.85
CA VAL A 56 2.01 -22.61 14.98
C VAL A 56 1.81 -23.20 13.59
N ILE A 57 2.66 -24.14 13.16
CA ILE A 57 2.52 -24.80 11.86
C ILE A 57 1.24 -25.63 11.77
N ASP A 58 0.82 -26.19 12.92
CA ASP A 58 -0.38 -27.00 13.07
C ASP A 58 -1.65 -26.15 13.16
N LEU A 59 -1.52 -24.83 13.35
CA LEU A 59 -2.66 -23.92 13.36
C LEU A 59 -3.15 -23.63 11.93
N PRO A 60 -4.43 -23.30 11.74
CA PRO A 60 -4.94 -22.83 10.45
C PRO A 60 -4.11 -21.67 9.88
N LYS A 61 -3.97 -21.60 8.55
CA LYS A 61 -3.17 -20.56 7.85
C LYS A 61 -3.54 -19.13 8.25
N TRP A 62 -4.79 -18.94 8.66
CA TRP A 62 -5.39 -17.68 9.07
C TRP A 62 -5.24 -17.36 10.56
N ALA A 63 -4.68 -18.27 11.36
CA ALA A 63 -4.54 -18.08 12.80
C ALA A 63 -3.56 -16.93 13.10
N PRO A 64 -3.92 -15.96 13.97
CA PRO A 64 -3.09 -14.79 14.26
C PRO A 64 -1.63 -15.10 14.68
N LYS A 65 -1.40 -16.18 15.43
CA LYS A 65 -0.06 -16.62 15.84
C LYS A 65 0.78 -17.11 14.66
N ARG A 66 0.18 -17.90 13.75
CA ARG A 66 0.85 -18.39 12.54
C ARG A 66 1.19 -17.25 11.59
N VAL A 67 0.22 -16.36 11.34
CA VAL A 67 0.43 -15.16 10.50
C VAL A 67 1.50 -14.26 11.09
N PHE A 68 1.53 -14.06 12.41
CA PHE A 68 2.59 -13.29 13.07
C PHE A 68 3.98 -13.86 12.80
N VAL A 69 4.18 -15.18 12.97
CA VAL A 69 5.48 -15.82 12.72
C VAL A 69 5.86 -15.72 11.24
N GLN A 70 4.92 -16.01 10.33
CA GLN A 70 5.14 -15.87 8.88
C GLN A 70 5.60 -14.45 8.50
N GLU A 71 4.91 -13.43 9.02
CA GLU A 71 5.25 -12.03 8.73
C GLU A 71 6.58 -11.62 9.36
N VAL A 72 6.94 -12.09 10.55
CA VAL A 72 8.26 -11.83 11.15
C VAL A 72 9.36 -12.44 10.28
N LEU A 73 9.24 -13.71 9.91
CA LEU A 73 10.22 -14.40 9.05
C LEU A 73 10.34 -13.71 7.69
N GLU A 74 9.22 -13.28 7.10
CA GLU A 74 9.23 -12.50 5.87
C GLU A 74 10.05 -11.21 6.02
N ARG A 75 9.85 -10.45 7.11
CA ARG A 75 10.61 -9.22 7.37
C ARG A 75 12.08 -9.48 7.68
N GLU A 76 12.41 -10.57 8.36
CA GLU A 76 13.80 -10.98 8.59
C GLU A 76 14.52 -11.32 7.28
N VAL A 77 13.85 -12.00 6.34
CA VAL A 77 14.41 -12.26 5.00
C VAL A 77 14.66 -10.95 4.26
N ARG A 78 13.75 -9.96 4.36
CA ARG A 78 13.97 -8.62 3.75
C ARG A 78 15.14 -7.86 4.37
N LEU A 79 15.46 -8.12 5.65
CA LEU A 79 16.59 -7.55 6.38
C LEU A 79 17.88 -8.37 6.24
N SER A 80 17.82 -9.52 5.57
CA SER A 80 18.95 -10.42 5.35
C SER A 80 18.83 -11.15 4.01
N TYR A 81 19.20 -12.43 3.96
CA TYR A 81 18.99 -13.30 2.81
C TYR A 81 18.40 -14.62 3.30
N TRP A 82 17.68 -15.29 2.39
CA TRP A 82 16.84 -16.44 2.70
C TRP A 82 17.60 -17.56 3.42
N GLU A 83 18.81 -17.91 2.97
CA GLU A 83 19.61 -18.97 3.57
C GLU A 83 19.98 -18.68 5.03
N LYS A 84 20.25 -17.42 5.39
CA LYS A 84 20.58 -17.04 6.77
C LYS A 84 19.39 -17.25 7.70
N ILE A 85 18.20 -16.85 7.26
CA ILE A 85 16.99 -16.95 8.07
C ILE A 85 16.54 -18.41 8.19
N LYS A 86 16.69 -19.19 7.11
CA LYS A 86 16.49 -20.64 7.20
C LYS A 86 17.42 -21.29 8.23
N GLN A 87 18.68 -20.88 8.26
CA GLN A 87 19.63 -21.38 9.27
C GLN A 87 19.23 -20.97 10.69
N SER A 88 18.74 -19.74 10.91
CA SER A 88 18.35 -19.29 12.26
C SER A 88 17.16 -20.03 12.86
N ILE A 89 16.35 -20.71 12.03
CA ILE A 89 15.19 -21.50 12.47
C ILE A 89 15.42 -23.02 12.38
N GLU A 90 16.65 -23.49 12.10
CA GLU A 90 16.92 -24.91 11.80
C GLU A 90 16.49 -25.89 12.91
N ASN A 91 16.47 -25.43 14.16
CA ASN A 91 16.06 -26.23 15.32
C ASN A 91 14.53 -26.30 15.51
N ALA A 92 13.76 -25.48 14.79
CA ALA A 92 12.31 -25.39 14.89
C ALA A 92 11.66 -26.13 13.71
N VAL A 93 11.29 -27.39 13.95
CA VAL A 93 10.74 -28.30 12.94
C VAL A 93 9.50 -27.71 12.26
N GLY A 94 9.49 -27.71 10.92
CA GLY A 94 8.35 -27.29 10.09
C GLY A 94 8.22 -25.78 9.89
N LEU A 95 8.95 -24.94 10.63
CA LEU A 95 8.87 -23.48 10.44
C LEU A 95 9.43 -23.01 9.09
N ASP A 96 10.25 -23.81 8.41
CA ASP A 96 10.75 -23.45 7.08
C ASP A 96 9.66 -23.41 6.00
N GLU A 97 8.49 -24.01 6.26
CA GLU A 97 7.28 -23.86 5.43
C GLU A 97 6.66 -22.45 5.52
N LEU A 98 6.94 -21.70 6.59
CA LEU A 98 6.46 -20.33 6.77
C LEU A 98 7.41 -19.28 6.21
N LEU A 99 8.61 -19.68 5.76
CA LEU A 99 9.49 -18.78 5.05
C LEU A 99 8.83 -18.31 3.75
N PRO A 100 9.07 -17.06 3.32
CA PRO A 100 8.70 -16.66 1.98
C PRO A 100 9.35 -17.65 0.98
N LEU A 101 8.60 -17.99 -0.07
CA LEU A 101 9.09 -18.89 -1.11
C LEU A 101 10.45 -18.38 -1.60
N LYS A 102 11.38 -19.31 -1.86
CA LYS A 102 12.70 -19.00 -2.41
C LYS A 102 12.55 -18.60 -3.87
N GLY A 103 12.02 -17.40 -4.09
CA GLY A 103 11.48 -16.97 -5.37
C GLY A 103 12.21 -15.78 -5.96
N GLY A 104 12.66 -15.95 -7.21
CA GLY A 104 13.05 -14.86 -8.09
C GLY A 104 11.84 -14.31 -8.85
N SER A 105 12.07 -13.81 -10.07
CA SER A 105 10.98 -13.43 -10.96
C SER A 105 10.19 -14.64 -11.47
N ASN A 106 8.87 -14.47 -11.59
CA ASN A 106 7.96 -15.43 -12.23
C ASN A 106 7.69 -15.01 -13.68
N PHE A 107 8.74 -15.03 -14.49
CA PHE A 107 8.64 -14.63 -15.89
C PHE A 107 7.93 -15.71 -16.72
N LYS A 108 6.77 -15.37 -17.30
CA LYS A 108 5.91 -16.30 -18.05
C LYS A 108 6.51 -16.82 -19.37
N TYR A 109 7.54 -16.16 -19.90
CA TYR A 109 8.12 -16.46 -21.21
C TYR A 109 9.58 -16.93 -21.12
N ARG A 110 9.96 -17.60 -20.02
CA ARG A 110 11.24 -18.31 -19.98
C ARG A 110 11.23 -19.37 -21.08
N ALA A 111 12.34 -19.48 -21.81
CA ALA A 111 12.54 -20.60 -22.71
C ALA A 111 12.74 -21.86 -21.85
N GLU A 112 11.73 -22.71 -21.77
CA GLU A 112 11.92 -24.09 -21.31
C GLU A 112 12.40 -24.91 -22.51
N ASP A 113 13.44 -25.73 -22.30
CA ASP A 113 13.99 -26.59 -23.35
C ASP A 113 12.90 -27.56 -23.85
N GLY A 114 12.50 -27.40 -25.11
CA GLY A 114 11.60 -28.32 -25.81
C GLY A 114 10.13 -27.91 -25.95
N GLN A 115 9.72 -26.73 -25.46
CA GLN A 115 8.34 -26.25 -25.63
C GLN A 115 8.18 -25.41 -26.92
N GLU A 116 7.11 -25.65 -27.67
CA GLU A 116 6.78 -24.82 -28.85
C GLU A 116 6.66 -23.35 -28.43
N SER A 117 7.37 -22.47 -29.16
CA SER A 117 7.38 -21.03 -28.89
C SER A 117 5.98 -20.46 -29.06
N SER A 118 5.31 -20.13 -27.96
CA SER A 118 4.01 -19.47 -28.01
C SER A 118 4.09 -18.13 -28.76
N PRO A 119 2.99 -17.66 -29.38
CA PRO A 119 2.97 -16.33 -30.00
C PRO A 119 3.39 -15.22 -29.03
N GLN A 120 3.02 -15.34 -27.76
CA GLN A 120 3.40 -14.40 -26.70
C GLN A 120 4.90 -14.43 -26.39
N HIS A 121 5.54 -15.61 -26.46
CA HIS A 121 7.00 -15.74 -26.33
C HIS A 121 7.74 -15.01 -27.46
N ALA A 122 7.24 -15.13 -28.70
CA ALA A 122 7.80 -14.41 -29.84
C ALA A 122 7.69 -12.89 -29.66
N LEU A 123 6.52 -12.40 -29.25
CA LEU A 123 6.30 -10.98 -28.95
C LEU A 123 7.19 -10.47 -27.81
N SER A 124 7.39 -11.28 -26.76
CA SER A 124 8.29 -10.96 -25.65
C SER A 124 9.75 -10.86 -26.13
N LYS A 125 10.19 -11.78 -26.99
CA LYS A 125 11.53 -11.71 -27.62
C LYS A 125 11.69 -10.48 -28.50
N ASP A 126 10.68 -10.13 -29.30
CA ASP A 126 10.70 -8.94 -30.15
C ASP A 126 10.83 -7.67 -29.31
N LEU A 127 10.05 -7.55 -28.23
CA LEU A 127 10.15 -6.42 -27.31
C LEU A 127 11.50 -6.36 -26.60
N ASN A 128 12.04 -7.51 -26.17
CA ASN A 128 13.37 -7.58 -25.59
C ASN A 128 14.45 -7.09 -26.57
N SER A 129 14.35 -7.50 -27.84
CA SER A 129 15.23 -7.05 -28.93
C SER A 129 15.11 -5.54 -29.16
N MET A 130 13.90 -4.99 -29.20
CA MET A 130 13.68 -3.55 -29.35
C MET A 130 14.29 -2.75 -28.19
N VAL A 131 14.12 -3.22 -26.95
CA VAL A 131 14.67 -2.56 -25.77
C VAL A 131 16.20 -2.60 -25.76
N LYS A 132 16.81 -3.75 -26.11
CA LYS A 132 18.27 -3.90 -26.28
C LYS A 132 18.81 -3.05 -27.42
N GLY A 133 18.09 -3.01 -28.53
CA GLY A 133 18.33 -2.16 -29.70
C GLY A 133 18.11 -0.67 -29.44
N LYS A 134 17.65 -0.29 -28.24
CA LYS A 134 17.41 1.09 -27.83
C LYS A 134 16.38 1.81 -28.72
N VAL A 135 15.43 1.05 -29.29
CA VAL A 135 14.32 1.56 -30.09
C VAL A 135 13.54 2.62 -29.29
N THR A 136 13.01 3.63 -29.99
CA THR A 136 12.36 4.75 -29.32
C THR A 136 11.04 4.33 -28.70
N VAL A 137 10.62 5.03 -27.64
CA VAL A 137 9.32 4.80 -26.98
C VAL A 137 8.17 4.89 -27.96
N HIS A 138 8.22 5.85 -28.90
CA HIS A 138 7.16 6.06 -29.88
C HIS A 138 7.00 4.86 -30.82
N GLU A 139 8.11 4.32 -31.33
CA GLU A 139 8.09 3.14 -32.20
C GLU A 139 7.59 1.90 -31.45
N ILE A 140 7.96 1.73 -30.19
CA ILE A 140 7.45 0.62 -29.36
C ILE A 140 5.94 0.79 -29.12
N VAL A 141 5.45 2.00 -28.84
CA VAL A 141 4.01 2.27 -28.69
C VAL A 141 3.25 1.91 -29.97
N LEU A 142 3.74 2.34 -31.13
CA LEU A 142 3.13 2.00 -32.43
C LEU A 142 3.13 0.48 -32.66
N TRP A 143 4.23 -0.20 -32.36
CA TRP A 143 4.30 -1.66 -32.45
C TRP A 143 3.28 -2.34 -31.52
N VAL A 144 3.16 -1.87 -30.27
CA VAL A 144 2.16 -2.40 -29.31
C VAL A 144 0.75 -2.20 -29.85
N GLU A 145 0.39 -1.00 -30.32
CA GLU A 145 -0.95 -0.68 -30.79
C GLU A 145 -1.30 -1.44 -32.08
N GLU A 146 -0.43 -1.41 -33.09
CA GLU A 146 -0.72 -1.91 -34.43
C GLU A 146 -0.48 -3.41 -34.59
N LYS A 147 0.47 -4.00 -33.87
CA LYS A 147 0.87 -5.41 -34.07
C LYS A 147 0.48 -6.31 -32.91
N VAL A 148 0.42 -5.79 -31.69
CA VAL A 148 0.12 -6.63 -30.52
C VAL A 148 -1.35 -6.52 -30.15
N VAL A 149 -1.84 -5.32 -29.87
CA VAL A 149 -3.23 -5.08 -29.46
C VAL A 149 -4.21 -5.43 -30.58
N ALA A 150 -3.95 -4.98 -31.81
CA ALA A 150 -4.83 -5.25 -32.95
C ALA A 150 -4.99 -6.74 -33.28
N VAL A 151 -3.96 -7.56 -33.01
CA VAL A 151 -3.92 -8.99 -33.38
C VAL A 151 -4.29 -9.90 -32.21
N HIS A 152 -3.78 -9.63 -31.01
CA HIS A 152 -3.88 -10.52 -29.84
C HIS A 152 -4.76 -9.95 -28.72
N GLY A 153 -5.23 -8.71 -28.85
CA GLY A 153 -6.06 -8.03 -27.87
C GLY A 153 -5.25 -7.38 -26.73
N PHE A 154 -5.92 -6.48 -26.01
CA PHE A 154 -5.29 -5.64 -24.98
C PHE A 154 -4.70 -6.45 -23.81
N LYS A 155 -5.43 -7.44 -23.29
CA LYS A 155 -4.99 -8.24 -22.13
C LYS A 155 -3.67 -8.98 -22.43
N CYS A 156 -3.57 -9.56 -23.62
CA CYS A 156 -2.33 -10.22 -24.07
C CYS A 156 -1.19 -9.20 -24.22
N ALA A 157 -1.47 -8.03 -24.81
CA ALA A 157 -0.47 -6.98 -24.96
C ALA A 157 0.07 -6.50 -23.61
N LEU A 158 -0.83 -6.24 -22.65
CA LEU A 158 -0.46 -5.82 -21.29
C LEU A 158 0.43 -6.88 -20.63
N GLU A 159 0.01 -8.14 -20.66
CA GLU A 159 0.79 -9.24 -20.08
C GLU A 159 2.19 -9.32 -20.69
N VAL A 160 2.30 -9.39 -22.03
CA VAL A 160 3.58 -9.46 -22.74
C VAL A 160 4.48 -8.28 -22.41
N VAL A 161 3.96 -7.05 -22.50
CA VAL A 161 4.76 -5.84 -22.29
C VAL A 161 5.26 -5.76 -20.86
N ILE A 162 4.38 -5.95 -19.87
CA ILE A 162 4.72 -5.79 -18.46
C ILE A 162 5.67 -6.91 -18.00
N GLN A 163 5.38 -8.17 -18.31
CA GLN A 163 6.27 -9.29 -18.01
C GLN A 163 7.67 -9.07 -18.58
N THR A 164 7.76 -8.65 -19.85
CA THR A 164 9.05 -8.47 -20.53
C THR A 164 9.84 -7.30 -19.96
N LEU A 165 9.19 -6.14 -19.71
CA LEU A 165 9.87 -4.99 -19.13
C LEU A 165 10.34 -5.26 -17.68
N LEU A 166 9.54 -5.95 -16.88
CA LEU A 166 9.94 -6.37 -15.53
C LEU A 166 11.10 -7.36 -15.57
N ASP A 167 11.13 -8.30 -16.53
CA ASP A 167 12.24 -9.24 -16.72
C ASP A 167 13.55 -8.55 -17.08
N ILE A 168 13.52 -7.59 -18.00
CA ILE A 168 14.68 -6.75 -18.35
C ILE A 168 15.19 -5.99 -17.12
N GLY A 169 14.28 -5.52 -16.26
CA GLY A 169 14.60 -4.76 -15.04
C GLY A 169 14.89 -5.62 -13.80
N SER A 170 14.79 -6.94 -13.88
CA SER A 170 14.69 -7.83 -12.69
C SER A 170 15.98 -7.99 -11.89
N LYS A 171 17.14 -7.67 -12.49
CA LYS A 171 18.46 -7.92 -11.90
C LYS A 171 18.72 -7.16 -10.60
N SER A 172 18.27 -5.90 -10.51
CA SER A 172 18.36 -5.09 -9.29
C SER A 172 17.38 -3.92 -9.32
N PHE A 173 17.18 -3.27 -8.18
CA PHE A 173 16.34 -2.08 -8.08
C PHE A 173 16.72 -0.98 -9.09
N THR A 174 18.02 -0.76 -9.31
CA THR A 174 18.49 0.23 -10.29
C THR A 174 18.11 -0.14 -11.72
N HIS A 175 18.14 -1.42 -12.07
CA HIS A 175 17.73 -1.88 -13.41
C HIS A 175 16.23 -1.65 -13.60
N LEU A 176 15.41 -2.00 -12.60
CA LEU A 176 13.97 -1.75 -12.62
C LEU A 176 13.66 -0.25 -12.83
N ILE A 177 14.31 0.61 -12.05
CA ILE A 177 14.18 2.07 -12.17
C ILE A 177 14.57 2.55 -13.57
N THR A 178 15.69 2.07 -14.10
CA THR A 178 16.17 2.46 -15.43
C THR A 178 15.16 2.09 -16.52
N VAL A 179 14.54 0.91 -16.43
CA VAL A 179 13.50 0.48 -17.37
C VAL A 179 12.25 1.36 -17.23
N MET A 180 11.82 1.66 -16.01
CA MET A 180 10.66 2.54 -15.76
C MET A 180 10.88 3.97 -16.26
N GLU A 181 12.07 4.55 -16.07
CA GLU A 181 12.39 5.90 -16.55
C GLU A 181 12.40 5.98 -18.07
N ARG A 182 12.93 4.93 -18.72
CA ARG A 182 13.12 4.93 -20.17
C ARG A 182 11.86 4.52 -20.94
N TYR A 183 11.14 3.52 -20.45
CA TYR A 183 10.02 2.89 -21.15
C TYR A 183 8.70 3.00 -20.39
N GLY A 184 8.65 3.69 -19.25
CA GLY A 184 7.41 3.91 -18.49
C GLY A 184 6.32 4.61 -19.29
N ASN A 185 6.66 5.45 -20.26
CA ASN A 185 5.70 6.06 -21.17
C ASN A 185 4.96 5.03 -22.06
N VAL A 186 5.57 3.87 -22.37
CA VAL A 186 4.87 2.75 -23.03
C VAL A 186 3.76 2.24 -22.12
N ILE A 187 4.07 2.01 -20.84
CA ILE A 187 3.12 1.57 -19.82
C ILE A 187 2.01 2.60 -19.62
N ALA A 188 2.36 3.88 -19.50
CA ALA A 188 1.40 4.98 -19.32
C ALA A 188 0.42 5.08 -20.50
N LYS A 189 0.90 4.88 -21.73
CA LYS A 189 0.05 4.90 -22.92
C LYS A 189 -0.90 3.70 -22.99
N MET A 190 -0.45 2.53 -22.53
CA MET A 190 -1.29 1.33 -22.44
C MET A 190 -2.31 1.40 -21.30
N CYS A 191 -1.99 2.09 -20.20
CA CYS A 191 -2.82 2.13 -18.99
C CYS A 191 -3.30 3.56 -18.64
N PRO A 192 -4.03 4.25 -19.54
CA PRO A 192 -4.45 5.64 -19.32
C PRO A 192 -5.53 5.78 -18.24
N ASP A 193 -6.34 4.73 -18.02
CA ASP A 193 -7.45 4.72 -17.08
C ASP A 193 -7.22 3.74 -15.92
N GLN A 194 -8.07 3.90 -14.91
CA GLN A 194 -7.95 3.21 -13.64
C GLN A 194 -8.14 1.69 -13.74
N GLU A 195 -9.02 1.21 -14.62
CA GLU A 195 -9.27 -0.22 -14.79
C GLU A 195 -8.02 -0.91 -15.35
N LYS A 196 -7.41 -0.32 -16.37
CA LYS A 196 -6.16 -0.83 -16.94
C LYS A 196 -4.99 -0.72 -15.96
N GLN A 197 -4.96 0.31 -15.11
CA GLN A 197 -3.98 0.41 -14.02
C GLN A 197 -4.16 -0.70 -12.98
N VAL A 198 -5.38 -1.14 -12.68
CA VAL A 198 -5.61 -2.31 -11.80
C VAL A 198 -5.05 -3.58 -12.46
N MET A 199 -5.31 -3.81 -13.75
CA MET A 199 -4.74 -4.94 -14.49
C MET A 199 -3.20 -4.90 -14.52
N LEU A 200 -2.61 -3.71 -14.62
CA LEU A 200 -1.15 -3.52 -14.51
C LEU A 200 -0.63 -3.97 -13.14
N ILE A 201 -1.30 -3.58 -12.05
CA ILE A 201 -0.90 -3.99 -10.69
C ILE A 201 -1.04 -5.50 -10.52
N ASP A 202 -2.08 -6.11 -11.07
CA ASP A 202 -2.25 -7.58 -11.07
C ASP A 202 -1.10 -8.28 -11.79
N GLU A 203 -0.69 -7.77 -12.96
CA GLU A 203 0.40 -8.37 -13.72
C GLU A 203 1.75 -8.23 -13.01
N VAL A 204 2.02 -7.06 -12.40
CA VAL A 204 3.21 -6.85 -11.56
C VAL A 204 3.19 -7.79 -10.36
N SER A 205 2.03 -7.98 -9.73
CA SER A 205 1.85 -8.86 -8.57
C SER A 205 1.99 -10.33 -8.94
N SER A 206 1.60 -10.71 -10.15
CA SER A 206 1.80 -12.05 -10.72
C SER A 206 3.27 -12.31 -10.99
N TYR A 207 3.99 -11.35 -11.60
CA TYR A 207 5.41 -11.46 -11.90
C TYR A 207 6.28 -11.61 -10.64
N TRP A 208 5.96 -10.88 -9.57
CA TRP A 208 6.67 -10.93 -8.29
C TRP A 208 5.91 -11.70 -7.20
N LYS A 209 5.07 -12.69 -7.57
CA LYS A 209 4.20 -13.40 -6.61
C LYS A 209 4.94 -14.02 -5.42
N ASP A 210 6.16 -14.50 -5.65
CA ASP A 210 7.00 -15.14 -4.62
C ASP A 210 7.95 -14.15 -3.92
N ASN A 211 7.93 -12.88 -4.33
CA ASN A 211 8.75 -11.82 -3.76
C ASN A 211 7.88 -10.61 -3.41
N THR A 212 7.29 -10.67 -2.22
CA THR A 212 6.40 -9.65 -1.67
C THR A 212 7.08 -8.27 -1.58
N GLN A 213 8.36 -8.23 -1.21
CA GLN A 213 9.16 -7.01 -1.15
C GLN A 213 9.31 -6.36 -2.53
N MET A 214 9.69 -7.13 -3.55
CA MET A 214 9.82 -6.63 -4.91
C MET A 214 8.49 -6.17 -5.48
N THR A 215 7.39 -6.85 -5.15
CA THR A 215 6.04 -6.38 -5.51
C THR A 215 5.78 -4.99 -4.95
N ALA A 216 5.93 -4.83 -3.62
CA ALA A 216 5.65 -3.56 -2.95
C ALA A 216 6.54 -2.43 -3.48
N ILE A 217 7.83 -2.71 -3.73
CA ILE A 217 8.78 -1.74 -4.29
C ILE A 217 8.41 -1.38 -5.74
N ALA A 218 8.09 -2.35 -6.58
CA ALA A 218 7.73 -2.09 -7.98
C ALA A 218 6.48 -1.21 -8.08
N ILE A 219 5.44 -1.52 -7.31
CA ILE A 219 4.20 -0.71 -7.24
C ILE A 219 4.52 0.69 -6.68
N ASP A 220 5.35 0.80 -5.63
CA ASP A 220 5.74 2.10 -5.08
C ASP A 220 6.47 3.00 -6.10
N ARG A 221 7.36 2.40 -6.90
CA ARG A 221 8.05 3.10 -7.99
C ARG A 221 7.09 3.48 -9.11
N MET A 222 6.17 2.60 -9.49
CA MET A 222 5.13 2.92 -10.47
C MET A 222 4.23 4.08 -10.02
N MET A 223 3.89 4.16 -8.72
CA MET A 223 3.23 5.35 -8.15
C MET A 223 4.11 6.61 -8.30
N GLY A 224 5.41 6.50 -7.99
CA GLY A 224 6.36 7.62 -8.09
C GLY A 224 6.51 8.19 -9.50
N TYR A 225 6.52 7.31 -10.51
CA TYR A 225 6.53 7.68 -11.94
C TYR A 225 5.13 7.99 -12.50
N ARG A 226 4.08 7.99 -11.67
CA ARG A 226 2.68 8.24 -12.06
C ARG A 226 2.14 7.26 -13.12
N LEU A 227 2.66 6.04 -13.13
CA LEU A 227 2.17 4.94 -13.98
C LEU A 227 0.93 4.28 -13.37
N VAL A 228 0.82 4.34 -12.04
CA VAL A 228 -0.31 3.81 -11.28
C VAL A 228 -0.80 4.91 -10.33
N SER A 229 -2.11 5.13 -10.29
CA SER A 229 -2.73 6.05 -9.33
C SER A 229 -2.99 5.39 -7.97
N ASN A 230 -3.01 6.18 -6.90
CA ASN A 230 -3.34 5.69 -5.56
C ASN A 230 -4.76 5.12 -5.50
N LEU A 231 -5.68 5.66 -6.31
CA LEU A 231 -7.04 5.15 -6.46
C LEU A 231 -7.06 3.76 -7.12
N ALA A 232 -6.23 3.51 -8.15
CA ALA A 232 -6.11 2.18 -8.74
C ALA A 232 -5.62 1.15 -7.71
N ILE A 233 -4.67 1.53 -6.85
CA ILE A 233 -4.20 0.68 -5.76
C ILE A 233 -5.32 0.35 -4.78
N VAL A 234 -6.17 1.31 -4.42
CA VAL A 234 -7.35 1.03 -3.59
C VAL A 234 -8.21 -0.06 -4.25
N TYR A 235 -8.60 0.10 -5.52
CA TYR A 235 -9.43 -0.92 -6.17
C TYR A 235 -8.73 -2.26 -6.34
N TRP A 236 -7.43 -2.27 -6.59
CA TRP A 236 -6.65 -3.51 -6.63
C TRP A 236 -6.63 -4.24 -5.29
N VAL A 237 -6.42 -3.53 -4.17
CA VAL A 237 -6.43 -4.13 -2.82
C VAL A 237 -7.79 -4.76 -2.49
N PHE A 238 -8.88 -4.18 -2.98
CA PHE A 238 -10.24 -4.72 -2.80
C PHE A 238 -10.71 -5.58 -3.98
N SER A 239 -9.79 -6.06 -4.82
CA SER A 239 -10.10 -7.05 -5.86
C SER A 239 -10.35 -8.44 -5.24
N PRO A 240 -11.12 -9.32 -5.90
CA PRO A 240 -11.42 -10.66 -5.37
C PRO A 240 -10.20 -11.48 -4.94
N SER A 241 -9.09 -11.40 -5.69
CA SER A 241 -7.84 -12.10 -5.40
C SER A 241 -7.12 -11.56 -4.16
N SER A 242 -7.14 -10.24 -3.95
CA SER A 242 -6.52 -9.59 -2.80
C SER A 242 -7.36 -9.72 -1.53
N MET A 243 -8.69 -9.69 -1.65
CA MET A 243 -9.61 -9.81 -0.51
C MET A 243 -9.43 -11.13 0.24
N GLN A 244 -9.19 -12.23 -0.46
CA GLN A 244 -8.96 -13.55 0.16
C GLN A 244 -7.71 -13.58 1.06
N GLN A 245 -6.80 -12.61 0.92
CA GLN A 245 -5.53 -12.56 1.63
C GLN A 245 -5.56 -11.65 2.88
N PHE A 246 -6.68 -10.98 3.15
CA PHE A 246 -6.77 -9.95 4.19
C PHE A 246 -6.40 -10.41 5.60
N HIS A 247 -6.58 -11.69 5.92
CA HIS A 247 -6.23 -12.28 7.21
C HIS A 247 -5.02 -13.22 7.16
N THR A 248 -4.42 -13.46 6.00
CA THR A 248 -3.28 -14.37 5.83
C THR A 248 -1.99 -13.68 5.41
N SER A 249 -2.06 -12.42 4.93
CA SER A 249 -0.88 -11.67 4.49
C SER A 249 -1.02 -10.17 4.73
N ASP A 250 0.07 -9.53 5.12
CA ASP A 250 0.19 -8.08 5.23
C ASP A 250 0.40 -7.40 3.86
N ARG A 251 0.70 -8.14 2.79
CA ARG A 251 1.08 -7.57 1.48
C ARG A 251 0.06 -6.55 0.91
N PRO A 252 -1.25 -6.84 0.82
CA PRO A 252 -2.21 -5.86 0.31
C PRO A 252 -2.25 -4.60 1.19
N TRP A 253 -2.11 -4.79 2.50
CA TRP A 253 -2.16 -3.72 3.49
C TRP A 253 -0.90 -2.85 3.49
N GLU A 254 0.28 -3.44 3.28
CA GLU A 254 1.54 -2.72 3.10
C GLU A 254 1.46 -1.80 1.88
N ILE A 255 0.98 -2.32 0.75
CA ILE A 255 0.83 -1.55 -0.48
C ILE A 255 -0.19 -0.42 -0.29
N LEU A 256 -1.33 -0.69 0.36
CA LEU A 256 -2.32 0.34 0.68
C LEU A 256 -1.76 1.42 1.62
N ARG A 257 -1.05 1.04 2.69
CA ARG A 257 -0.39 1.97 3.61
C ARG A 257 0.64 2.83 2.90
N ASN A 258 1.40 2.28 1.96
CA ASN A 258 2.36 3.04 1.16
C ASN A 258 1.66 4.11 0.31
N ALA A 259 0.55 3.76 -0.37
CA ALA A 259 -0.21 4.71 -1.19
C ALA A 259 -0.81 5.87 -0.37
N ILE A 260 -1.41 5.56 0.79
CA ILE A 260 -2.00 6.56 1.66
C ILE A 260 -0.92 7.43 2.30
N SER A 261 0.15 6.82 2.82
CA SER A 261 1.28 7.55 3.41
C SER A 261 1.94 8.50 2.41
N LYS A 262 2.10 8.11 1.15
CA LYS A 262 2.67 8.96 0.11
C LYS A 262 1.81 10.20 -0.16
N THR A 263 0.48 10.03 -0.17
CA THR A 263 -0.49 11.14 -0.31
C THR A 263 -0.43 12.08 0.90
N TYR A 264 -0.45 11.50 2.10
CA TYR A 264 -0.36 12.23 3.36
C TYR A 264 0.95 13.03 3.46
N ASN A 265 2.09 12.41 3.14
CA ASN A 265 3.39 13.06 3.19
C ASN A 265 3.48 14.22 2.21
N ARG A 266 2.96 14.07 0.98
CA ARG A 266 2.86 15.17 0.01
C ARG A 266 2.07 16.36 0.57
N ILE A 267 0.94 16.12 1.23
CA ILE A 267 0.14 17.18 1.87
C ILE A 267 0.91 17.83 3.02
N SER A 268 1.54 17.02 3.87
CA SER A 268 2.34 17.49 5.01
C SER A 268 3.49 18.39 4.55
N ASP A 269 4.21 17.98 3.51
CA ASP A 269 5.34 18.73 2.96
C ASP A 269 4.87 20.04 2.29
N LEU A 270 3.78 20.01 1.52
CA LEU A 270 3.16 21.23 0.97
C LEU A 270 2.74 22.21 2.07
N ARG A 271 2.14 21.73 3.17
CA ARG A 271 1.77 22.58 4.31
C ARG A 271 3.01 23.24 4.94
N LYS A 272 4.11 22.49 5.12
CA LYS A 272 5.37 23.03 5.64
C LYS A 272 6.00 24.06 4.70
N GLU A 273 6.01 23.78 3.40
CA GLU A 273 6.53 24.70 2.38
C GLU A 273 5.72 26.01 2.35
N ILE A 274 4.39 25.93 2.35
CA ILE A 274 3.52 27.11 2.40
C ILE A 274 3.76 27.92 3.67
N TYR A 275 3.88 27.25 4.83
CA TYR A 275 4.18 27.93 6.09
C TYR A 275 5.52 28.70 6.04
N SER A 276 6.56 28.07 5.48
CA SER A 276 7.87 28.71 5.29
C SER A 276 7.78 29.91 4.33
N LEU A 277 7.13 29.74 3.18
CA LEU A 277 6.98 30.79 2.17
C LEU A 277 6.15 31.97 2.69
N LYS A 278 5.10 31.73 3.49
CA LYS A 278 4.32 32.81 4.13
C LYS A 278 5.18 33.67 5.05
N ARG A 279 6.14 33.07 5.76
CA ARG A 279 7.10 33.83 6.57
C ARG A 279 8.04 34.66 5.69
N SER A 280 8.50 34.11 4.56
CA SER A 280 9.29 34.85 3.57
C SER A 280 8.53 36.02 2.96
N VAL A 281 7.23 35.85 2.67
CA VAL A 281 6.37 36.94 2.18
C VAL A 281 6.25 38.05 3.23
N LEU A 282 6.08 37.72 4.52
CA LEU A 282 6.06 38.74 5.58
C LEU A 282 7.37 39.52 5.63
N ALA A 283 8.52 38.84 5.60
CA ALA A 283 9.82 39.50 5.58
C ALA A 283 10.05 40.34 4.31
N ALA A 284 9.59 39.89 3.14
CA ALA A 284 9.66 40.64 1.89
C ALA A 284 8.77 41.90 1.93
N LYS A 285 7.57 41.79 2.52
CA LYS A 285 6.67 42.93 2.74
C LYS A 285 7.28 43.95 3.70
N GLU A 286 7.85 43.52 4.82
CA GLU A 286 8.53 44.40 5.77
C GLU A 286 9.69 45.14 5.08
N SER A 287 10.53 44.42 4.33
CA SER A 287 11.63 45.04 3.57
C SER A 287 11.16 45.99 2.46
N LEU A 288 10.00 45.73 1.85
CA LEU A 288 9.40 46.64 0.88
C LEU A 288 8.92 47.92 1.57
N VAL A 289 8.22 47.81 2.70
CA VAL A 289 7.74 48.95 3.49
C VAL A 289 8.91 49.82 3.95
N GLU A 290 10.01 49.22 4.41
CA GLU A 290 11.24 49.95 4.76
C GLU A 290 11.83 50.71 3.56
N ALA A 291 11.90 50.06 2.39
CA ALA A 291 12.42 50.67 1.17
C ALA A 291 11.52 51.82 0.65
N GLU A 292 10.21 51.66 0.72
CA GLU A 292 9.23 52.69 0.36
C GLU A 292 9.30 53.88 1.33
N ALA A 293 9.43 53.62 2.63
CA ALA A 293 9.60 54.67 3.64
C ALA A 293 10.91 55.46 3.46
N GLU A 294 12.02 54.79 3.13
CA GLU A 294 13.29 55.47 2.80
C GLU A 294 13.18 56.34 1.54
N LEU A 295 12.46 55.85 0.53
CA LEU A 295 12.19 56.61 -0.69
C LEU A 295 11.32 57.85 -0.39
N GLU A 296 10.21 57.68 0.33
CA GLU A 296 9.30 58.78 0.71
C GLU A 296 10.00 59.83 1.59
N ALA A 297 10.85 59.40 2.53
CA ALA A 297 11.66 60.30 3.36
C ALA A 297 12.67 61.10 2.52
N ALA A 298 13.24 60.52 1.47
CA ALA A 298 14.12 61.22 0.53
C ALA A 298 13.34 62.20 -0.37
N GLU A 299 12.15 61.81 -0.84
CA GLU A 299 11.26 62.68 -1.63
C GLU A 299 10.70 63.86 -0.80
N SER A 300 10.37 63.64 0.48
CA SER A 300 9.86 64.69 1.35
C SER A 300 10.90 65.79 1.62
N LYS A 301 12.19 65.45 1.69
CA LYS A 301 13.30 66.41 1.78
C LYS A 301 13.46 67.29 0.54
N LEU A 302 12.93 66.87 -0.61
CA LEU A 302 12.83 67.70 -1.81
C LEU A 302 11.63 68.67 -1.77
N SER A 303 10.59 68.38 -0.97
CA SER A 303 9.32 69.15 -0.95
C SER A 303 9.30 70.34 0.03
N ILE A 304 10.16 70.36 1.07
CA ILE A 304 10.24 71.46 2.02
C ILE A 304 11.35 72.43 1.60
N VAL A 305 11.02 73.59 1.01
CA VAL A 305 11.84 74.82 1.14
C VAL A 305 10.99 76.10 1.14
N ASN A 306 10.99 76.79 2.28
CA ASN A 306 10.70 78.22 2.43
C ASN A 306 11.89 79.06 1.93
N SER A 307 11.91 79.33 0.63
CA SER A 307 12.58 80.47 -0.03
C SER A 307 14.12 80.69 0.04
N GLU A 308 14.99 79.74 0.45
CA GLU A 308 16.45 79.84 0.17
C GLU A 308 17.15 78.47 -0.10
N PRO A 309 18.21 78.43 -0.95
CA PRO A 309 18.60 77.23 -1.68
C PRO A 309 19.48 76.28 -0.87
N VAL A 310 18.95 75.11 -0.52
CA VAL A 310 19.73 74.00 0.03
C VAL A 310 20.06 73.02 -1.10
N ARG A 311 21.32 72.52 -1.14
CA ARG A 311 21.79 71.47 -2.06
C ARG A 311 20.77 70.33 -2.12
N GLY A 312 20.00 70.27 -3.21
CA GLY A 312 19.05 69.17 -3.45
C GLY A 312 19.78 67.83 -3.36
N GLU A 313 19.15 66.83 -2.73
CA GLU A 313 19.69 65.47 -2.75
C GLU A 313 19.95 65.05 -4.21
N ASN A 314 21.08 64.36 -4.42
CA ASN A 314 21.55 64.00 -5.75
C ASN A 314 20.45 63.20 -6.51
N PRO A 315 20.00 63.62 -7.71
CA PRO A 315 19.01 62.90 -8.50
C PRO A 315 19.38 61.42 -8.75
N GLY A 316 20.68 61.11 -8.75
CA GLY A 316 21.17 59.73 -8.83
C GLY A 316 20.87 58.89 -7.58
N ARG A 317 20.79 59.48 -6.40
CA ARG A 317 20.39 58.80 -5.15
C ARG A 317 18.91 58.43 -5.19
N LEU A 318 18.04 59.36 -5.60
CA LEU A 318 16.60 59.12 -5.71
C LEU A 318 16.29 57.99 -6.70
N LYS A 319 16.94 58.01 -7.88
CA LYS A 319 16.83 56.93 -8.88
C LYS A 319 17.26 55.57 -8.31
N ARG A 320 18.30 55.52 -7.48
CA ARG A 320 18.76 54.27 -6.84
C ARG A 320 17.77 53.75 -5.79
N LEU A 321 17.22 54.63 -4.95
CA LEU A 321 16.21 54.26 -3.95
C LEU A 321 14.94 53.74 -4.63
N LYS A 322 14.50 54.40 -5.70
CA LYS A 322 13.36 53.94 -6.51
C LYS A 322 13.61 52.56 -7.12
N ALA A 323 14.77 52.35 -7.76
CA ALA A 323 15.14 51.05 -8.30
C ALA A 323 15.25 49.96 -7.22
N PHE A 324 15.70 50.31 -6.01
CA PHE A 324 15.74 49.40 -4.88
C PHE A 324 14.34 49.01 -4.38
N ALA A 325 13.43 49.99 -4.22
CA ALA A 325 12.05 49.74 -3.86
C ALA A 325 11.32 48.90 -4.92
N ASP A 326 11.50 49.23 -6.21
CA ASP A 326 10.94 48.45 -7.33
C ASP A 326 11.43 46.99 -7.29
N LYS A 327 12.72 46.76 -7.01
CA LYS A 327 13.27 45.41 -6.84
C LYS A 327 12.65 44.67 -5.65
N ARG A 328 12.48 45.34 -4.50
CA ARG A 328 11.81 44.73 -3.33
C ARG A 328 10.36 44.38 -3.62
N LYS A 329 9.69 45.21 -4.40
CA LYS A 329 8.32 44.96 -4.85
C LYS A 329 8.25 43.74 -5.76
N GLU A 330 9.19 43.59 -6.70
CA GLU A 330 9.29 42.39 -7.54
C GLU A 330 9.57 41.12 -6.71
N GLU A 331 10.47 41.20 -5.72
CA GLU A 331 10.75 40.10 -4.78
C GLU A 331 9.50 39.71 -3.96
N GLU A 332 8.73 40.68 -3.47
CA GLU A 332 7.49 40.44 -2.72
C GLU A 332 6.40 39.81 -3.60
N VAL A 333 6.21 40.32 -4.81
CA VAL A 333 5.24 39.75 -5.77
C VAL A 333 5.64 38.32 -6.14
N SER A 334 6.91 38.07 -6.47
CA SER A 334 7.41 36.74 -6.83
C SER A 334 7.23 35.72 -5.70
N THR A 335 7.53 36.12 -4.46
CA THR A 335 7.33 35.25 -3.28
C THR A 335 5.86 34.99 -2.99
N ARG A 336 4.98 35.99 -3.21
CA ARG A 336 3.53 35.83 -3.08
C ARG A 336 2.95 34.88 -4.13
N GLU A 337 3.32 35.03 -5.39
CA GLU A 337 2.92 34.12 -6.48
C GLU A 337 3.35 32.67 -6.20
N SER A 338 4.53 32.48 -5.60
CA SER A 338 5.00 31.16 -5.17
C SER A 338 4.10 30.54 -4.09
N VAL A 339 3.64 31.34 -3.11
CA VAL A 339 2.65 30.88 -2.11
C VAL A 339 1.34 30.48 -2.80
N GLU A 340 0.80 31.31 -3.68
CA GLU A 340 -0.46 31.03 -4.38
C GLU A 340 -0.36 29.74 -5.22
N ALA A 341 0.75 29.53 -5.94
CA ALA A 341 1.00 28.31 -6.70
C ALA A 341 1.04 27.06 -5.80
N LYS A 342 1.67 27.15 -4.63
CA LYS A 342 1.74 26.05 -3.66
C LYS A 342 0.39 25.80 -2.98
N GLU A 343 -0.39 26.84 -2.68
CA GLU A 343 -1.76 26.71 -2.17
C GLU A 343 -2.68 26.02 -3.18
N ALA A 344 -2.54 26.33 -4.48
CA ALA A 344 -3.27 25.64 -5.55
C ALA A 344 -2.85 24.16 -5.68
N LEU A 345 -1.58 23.82 -5.45
CA LEU A 345 -1.10 22.44 -5.39
C LEU A 345 -1.65 21.70 -4.17
N LEU A 346 -1.71 22.36 -3.01
CA LEU A 346 -2.28 21.81 -1.78
C LEU A 346 -3.78 21.55 -1.95
N ALA A 347 -4.54 22.48 -2.52
CA ALA A 347 -5.96 22.30 -2.78
C ALA A 347 -6.24 21.07 -3.65
N ARG A 348 -5.48 20.89 -4.75
CA ARG A 348 -5.57 19.70 -5.59
C ARG A 348 -5.22 18.42 -4.83
N ALA A 349 -4.14 18.43 -4.05
CA ALA A 349 -3.72 17.27 -3.27
C ALA A 349 -4.76 16.88 -2.20
N LEU A 350 -5.44 17.86 -1.59
CA LEU A 350 -6.51 17.62 -0.62
C LEU A 350 -7.74 16.98 -1.29
N GLU A 351 -8.13 17.42 -2.49
CA GLU A 351 -9.25 16.82 -3.23
C GLU A 351 -8.92 15.38 -3.69
N GLU A 352 -7.70 15.16 -4.21
CA GLU A 352 -7.19 13.81 -4.53
C GLU A 352 -7.23 12.89 -3.30
N ASN A 353 -6.78 13.39 -2.15
CA ASN A 353 -6.76 12.65 -0.89
C ASN A 353 -8.17 12.36 -0.37
N LYS A 354 -9.08 13.32 -0.47
CA LYS A 354 -10.49 13.12 -0.11
C LYS A 354 -11.14 12.04 -0.99
N ALA A 355 -10.93 12.09 -2.31
CA ALA A 355 -11.41 11.07 -3.23
C ALA A 355 -10.84 9.68 -2.88
N LEU A 356 -9.55 9.62 -2.53
CA LEU A 356 -8.88 8.39 -2.09
C LEU A 356 -9.52 7.79 -0.84
N PHE A 357 -9.72 8.58 0.22
CA PHE A 357 -10.37 8.11 1.44
C PHE A 357 -11.82 7.70 1.20
N ILE A 358 -12.58 8.45 0.39
CA ILE A 358 -13.95 8.07 0.01
C ILE A 358 -13.96 6.71 -0.68
N ALA A 359 -13.09 6.50 -1.68
CA ALA A 359 -13.00 5.24 -2.39
C ALA A 359 -12.64 4.10 -1.44
N MET A 360 -11.63 4.29 -0.59
CA MET A 360 -11.19 3.30 0.39
C MET A 360 -12.30 2.89 1.36
N TYR A 361 -13.00 3.84 1.98
CA TYR A 361 -14.07 3.53 2.93
C TYR A 361 -15.31 2.94 2.25
N LYS A 362 -15.62 3.35 1.01
CA LYS A 362 -16.67 2.70 0.22
C LYS A 362 -16.31 1.24 -0.09
N SER A 363 -15.07 0.97 -0.48
CA SER A 363 -14.62 -0.40 -0.72
C SER A 363 -14.69 -1.25 0.55
N PHE A 364 -14.21 -0.74 1.69
CA PHE A 364 -14.38 -1.42 2.98
C PHE A 364 -15.86 -1.69 3.30
N ALA A 365 -16.74 -0.72 3.09
CA ALA A 365 -18.17 -0.87 3.36
C ALA A 365 -18.82 -1.94 2.47
N ASN A 366 -18.49 -1.98 1.18
CA ASN A 366 -19.00 -2.97 0.25
C ASN A 366 -18.55 -4.38 0.64
N VAL A 367 -17.25 -4.53 0.89
CA VAL A 367 -16.63 -5.82 1.24
C VAL A 367 -17.17 -6.37 2.56
N LEU A 368 -17.36 -5.51 3.56
CA LEU A 368 -17.97 -5.93 4.82
C LEU A 368 -19.46 -6.27 4.67
N LYS A 369 -20.22 -5.58 3.80
CA LYS A 369 -21.63 -5.90 3.53
C LYS A 369 -21.79 -7.23 2.79
N GLU A 370 -20.99 -7.47 1.76
CA GLU A 370 -20.98 -8.72 1.01
C GLU A 370 -20.61 -9.90 1.93
N GLY A 371 -19.57 -9.73 2.77
CA GLY A 371 -19.17 -10.73 3.75
C GLY A 371 -20.22 -11.04 4.83
N LEU A 372 -21.09 -10.08 5.16
CA LEU A 372 -22.23 -10.31 6.07
C LEU A 372 -23.35 -11.09 5.37
N SER A 373 -23.61 -10.81 4.08
CA SER A 373 -24.66 -11.50 3.32
C SER A 373 -24.38 -12.98 3.07
N HIS A 374 -23.11 -13.37 2.91
CA HIS A 374 -22.73 -14.78 2.76
C HIS A 374 -22.86 -15.58 4.07
N ALA A 375 -22.58 -14.95 5.22
CA ALA A 375 -22.74 -15.60 6.53
C ALA A 375 -24.20 -15.88 6.90
N ASP A 376 -25.14 -15.04 6.44
CA ASP A 376 -26.58 -15.20 6.70
C ASP A 376 -27.24 -16.30 5.84
N VAL A 377 -26.60 -16.71 4.74
CA VAL A 377 -27.09 -17.79 3.86
C VAL A 377 -26.67 -19.16 4.39
N ASP A 378 -25.43 -19.29 4.87
CA ASP A 378 -24.94 -20.53 5.51
C ASP A 378 -25.65 -20.83 6.84
N GLY A 379 -26.05 -19.78 7.59
CA GLY A 379 -26.80 -19.96 8.85
C GLY A 379 -28.29 -20.34 8.69
N LYS A 380 -28.83 -20.38 7.46
CA LYS A 380 -30.26 -20.66 7.21
C LYS A 380 -30.56 -22.03 6.63
N GLN A 381 -29.55 -22.89 6.44
CA GLN A 381 -29.75 -24.27 6.00
C GLN A 381 -30.03 -25.28 7.12
N ASP A 382 -30.16 -24.84 8.38
CA ASP A 382 -30.63 -25.68 9.48
C ASP A 382 -32.17 -25.67 9.58
N ASN A 383 -32.84 -26.27 8.61
CA ASN A 383 -34.25 -26.65 8.75
C ASN A 383 -34.32 -27.97 9.54
N VAL A 384 -34.49 -27.85 10.85
CA VAL A 384 -34.85 -28.95 11.75
C VAL A 384 -36.21 -29.53 11.34
N PRO A 385 -36.34 -30.83 10.99
CA PRO A 385 -37.65 -31.44 10.87
C PRO A 385 -38.23 -31.65 12.27
N SER A 386 -39.39 -31.06 12.48
CA SER A 386 -40.24 -31.21 13.66
C SER A 386 -40.45 -32.69 14.01
N ARG A 387 -40.09 -33.04 15.24
CA ARG A 387 -40.22 -34.37 15.82
C ARG A 387 -41.67 -34.58 16.27
N ASN A 388 -42.49 -35.22 15.45
CA ASN A 388 -43.78 -35.75 15.89
C ASN A 388 -43.56 -37.13 16.52
N ALA A 389 -43.98 -37.26 17.78
CA ALA A 389 -44.16 -38.52 18.47
C ALA A 389 -45.40 -39.25 17.92
N ASP A 390 -45.25 -40.53 17.56
CA ASP A 390 -45.92 -41.65 18.25
C ASP A 390 -45.86 -42.97 17.45
N ALA A 391 -45.96 -44.05 18.22
CA ALA A 391 -46.34 -45.42 17.87
C ALA A 391 -45.22 -46.46 17.59
N MET A 392 -45.02 -47.26 18.64
CA MET A 392 -44.42 -48.58 18.70
C MET A 392 -44.97 -49.57 17.66
N ALA A 393 -44.10 -50.39 17.06
CA ALA A 393 -44.36 -51.79 16.72
C ALA A 393 -43.03 -52.55 16.61
N VAL A 394 -42.99 -53.74 17.21
CA VAL A 394 -41.86 -54.67 17.28
C VAL A 394 -42.14 -55.83 16.31
N ASP A 395 -41.18 -56.21 15.46
CA ASP A 395 -40.77 -57.61 15.24
C ASP A 395 -39.44 -57.70 14.42
N PRO A 396 -38.67 -58.82 14.53
CA PRO A 396 -37.23 -58.87 14.28
C PRO A 396 -36.82 -59.54 12.95
N ASP A 397 -35.49 -59.59 12.77
CA ASP A 397 -34.69 -60.44 11.87
C ASP A 397 -34.35 -59.87 10.48
N GLU A 398 -33.17 -59.25 10.38
CA GLU A 398 -32.23 -59.40 9.25
C GLU A 398 -30.79 -58.98 9.66
N PRO A 399 -29.73 -59.56 9.05
CA PRO A 399 -28.41 -59.65 9.65
C PRO A 399 -27.59 -58.35 9.54
N LEU A 400 -26.86 -58.05 10.61
CA LEU A 400 -25.88 -56.96 10.71
C LEU A 400 -24.76 -57.11 9.66
N THR A 401 -24.85 -56.33 8.58
CA THR A 401 -23.69 -55.93 7.79
C THR A 401 -23.06 -54.69 8.43
N MET A 402 -21.81 -54.83 8.88
CA MET A 402 -20.98 -53.75 9.40
C MET A 402 -20.64 -52.74 8.29
N GLU A 403 -21.46 -51.72 8.12
CA GLU A 403 -21.10 -50.45 7.46
C GLU A 403 -21.26 -49.32 8.48
N VAL A 404 -20.41 -49.29 9.51
CA VAL A 404 -20.38 -48.17 10.46
C VAL A 404 -18.91 -47.87 10.76
N ASP A 405 -18.34 -46.94 10.00
CA ASP A 405 -17.26 -46.05 10.45
C ASP A 405 -16.92 -44.96 9.40
N GLU A 406 -17.11 -45.22 8.10
CA GLU A 406 -16.77 -44.24 7.05
C GLU A 406 -17.72 -43.03 6.99
N GLU A 407 -19.04 -43.21 7.18
CA GLU A 407 -20.00 -42.09 7.18
C GLU A 407 -19.87 -41.19 8.41
N ASN A 408 -19.46 -41.74 9.56
CA ASN A 408 -19.25 -40.99 10.79
C ASN A 408 -17.95 -40.18 10.72
N GLU A 409 -16.88 -40.73 10.14
CA GLU A 409 -15.65 -39.98 9.86
C GLU A 409 -15.85 -38.90 8.80
N ARG A 410 -16.66 -39.18 7.77
CA ARG A 410 -16.97 -38.21 6.71
C ARG A 410 -17.85 -37.07 7.22
N SER A 411 -18.86 -37.39 8.03
CA SER A 411 -19.70 -36.39 8.72
C SER A 411 -18.88 -35.53 9.67
N LYS A 412 -18.00 -36.12 10.48
CA LYS A 412 -17.08 -35.37 11.37
C LYS A 412 -16.08 -34.50 10.60
N LYS A 413 -15.57 -34.97 9.45
CA LYS A 413 -14.69 -34.17 8.57
C LYS A 413 -15.45 -33.00 7.95
N ILE A 414 -16.71 -33.19 7.53
CA ILE A 414 -17.56 -32.13 6.98
C ILE A 414 -17.91 -31.11 8.06
N GLU A 415 -18.27 -31.54 9.28
CA GLU A 415 -18.53 -30.67 10.43
C GLU A 415 -17.27 -29.87 10.84
N SER A 416 -16.10 -30.51 10.86
CA SER A 416 -14.81 -29.84 11.12
C SER A 416 -14.46 -28.82 10.03
N GLN A 417 -14.65 -29.17 8.74
CA GLN A 417 -14.39 -28.26 7.63
C GLN A 417 -15.35 -27.07 7.59
N ASN A 418 -16.63 -27.29 7.93
CA ASN A 418 -17.61 -26.21 8.05
C ASN A 418 -17.28 -25.30 9.25
N GLY A 419 -16.86 -25.87 10.39
CA GLY A 419 -16.37 -25.12 11.55
C GLY A 419 -15.17 -24.23 11.21
N ASP A 420 -14.15 -24.79 10.55
CA ASP A 420 -12.96 -24.07 10.12
C ASP A 420 -13.29 -22.93 9.14
N THR A 421 -14.25 -23.14 8.24
CA THR A 421 -14.68 -22.12 7.27
C THR A 421 -15.41 -20.96 7.95
N ILE A 422 -16.25 -21.24 8.95
CA ILE A 422 -16.94 -20.22 9.75
C ILE A 422 -15.94 -19.39 10.58
N GLU A 423 -14.97 -20.06 11.21
CA GLU A 423 -13.93 -19.40 11.99
C GLU A 423 -12.99 -18.57 11.11
N GLU A 424 -12.61 -19.08 9.93
CA GLU A 424 -11.85 -18.31 8.94
C GLU A 424 -12.58 -17.04 8.52
N ALA A 425 -13.87 -17.16 8.17
CA ALA A 425 -14.68 -16.01 7.79
C ALA A 425 -14.84 -15.00 8.94
N ALA A 426 -14.92 -15.46 10.20
CA ALA A 426 -14.91 -14.59 11.37
C ALA A 426 -13.55 -13.88 11.53
N GLN A 427 -12.43 -14.59 11.35
CA GLN A 427 -11.10 -14.02 11.42
C GLN A 427 -10.82 -13.03 10.29
N TRP A 428 -11.26 -13.32 9.06
CA TRP A 428 -11.24 -12.39 7.92
C TRP A 428 -11.98 -11.09 8.25
N ARG A 429 -13.19 -11.17 8.81
CA ARG A 429 -13.98 -10.00 9.23
C ARG A 429 -13.28 -9.19 10.31
N ARG A 430 -12.75 -9.86 11.35
CA ARG A 430 -12.01 -9.21 12.45
C ARG A 430 -10.78 -8.48 11.92
N SER A 431 -9.97 -9.13 11.08
CA SER A 431 -8.79 -8.52 10.46
C SER A 431 -9.16 -7.29 9.63
N THR A 432 -10.16 -7.43 8.75
CA THR A 432 -10.63 -6.34 7.88
C THR A 432 -11.11 -5.14 8.69
N LEU A 433 -11.95 -5.37 9.71
CA LEU A 433 -12.43 -4.30 10.60
C LEU A 433 -11.29 -3.66 11.41
N ALA A 434 -10.30 -4.44 11.83
CA ALA A 434 -9.16 -3.93 12.55
C ALA A 434 -8.29 -3.02 11.66
N TYR A 435 -8.13 -3.32 10.37
CA TYR A 435 -7.49 -2.41 9.42
C TYR A 435 -8.29 -1.12 9.21
N VAL A 436 -9.63 -1.18 9.13
CA VAL A 436 -10.48 0.03 9.10
C VAL A 436 -10.19 0.93 10.29
N LYS A 437 -10.13 0.35 11.51
CA LYS A 437 -9.79 1.09 12.74
C LYS A 437 -8.38 1.68 12.67
N ALA A 438 -7.39 0.89 12.25
CA ALA A 438 -5.99 1.32 12.15
C ALA A 438 -5.84 2.50 11.18
N PHE A 439 -6.35 2.41 9.96
CA PHE A 439 -6.30 3.51 8.98
C PHE A 439 -7.02 4.76 9.49
N THR A 440 -8.18 4.61 10.12
CA THR A 440 -8.94 5.74 10.66
C THR A 440 -8.19 6.46 11.77
N ARG A 441 -7.50 5.73 12.65
CA ARG A 441 -6.68 6.33 13.71
C ARG A 441 -5.43 7.00 13.15
N GLN A 442 -4.70 6.30 12.28
CA GLN A 442 -3.43 6.77 11.74
C GLN A 442 -3.59 8.06 10.91
N TYR A 443 -4.69 8.19 10.17
CA TYR A 443 -4.93 9.33 9.28
C TYR A 443 -6.10 10.20 9.72
N ALA A 444 -6.44 10.19 11.02
CA ALA A 444 -7.60 10.90 11.58
C ALA A 444 -7.66 12.38 11.19
N SER A 445 -6.50 13.06 11.14
CA SER A 445 -6.41 14.49 10.77
C SER A 445 -6.89 14.79 9.36
N GLU A 446 -6.73 13.84 8.42
CA GLU A 446 -7.15 14.00 7.02
C GLU A 446 -8.54 13.39 6.76
N VAL A 447 -8.88 12.37 7.53
CA VAL A 447 -10.14 11.63 7.43
C VAL A 447 -11.31 12.47 7.98
N LEU A 448 -11.16 13.08 9.16
CA LEU A 448 -12.23 13.84 9.82
C LEU A 448 -12.76 15.04 9.01
N PRO A 449 -11.91 15.87 8.36
CA PRO A 449 -12.39 16.93 7.48
C PRO A 449 -13.18 16.41 6.27
N SER A 450 -12.79 15.26 5.72
CA SER A 450 -13.45 14.63 4.58
C SER A 450 -14.89 14.19 4.91
N PHE A 451 -15.17 13.89 6.18
CA PHE A 451 -16.49 13.51 6.69
C PHE A 451 -17.42 14.69 7.03
N LYS A 452 -16.90 15.92 7.16
CA LYS A 452 -17.70 17.11 7.49
C LYS A 452 -18.27 17.84 6.27
N ASP A 453 -17.93 17.39 5.05
CA ASP A 453 -18.45 17.99 3.82
C ASP A 453 -19.92 17.53 3.59
N PRO A 454 -20.89 18.43 3.38
CA PRO A 454 -22.28 18.02 3.09
C PRO A 454 -22.43 17.15 1.83
N ARG A 455 -21.44 17.15 0.92
CA ARG A 455 -21.37 16.25 -0.26
C ARG A 455 -20.92 14.82 0.08
N SER A 456 -20.44 14.58 1.31
CA SER A 456 -20.04 13.26 1.81
C SER A 456 -21.11 12.54 2.65
N THR A 457 -22.38 12.94 2.50
CA THR A 457 -23.55 12.41 3.22
C THR A 457 -23.80 10.90 3.12
N ASN A 458 -23.00 10.16 2.34
CA ASN A 458 -23.06 8.69 2.18
C ASN A 458 -21.79 7.93 2.62
N ILE A 459 -20.79 8.55 3.26
CA ILE A 459 -19.53 7.84 3.61
C ILE A 459 -19.67 6.95 4.85
N MET A 460 -20.63 7.16 5.75
CA MET A 460 -20.90 6.17 6.79
C MET A 460 -21.76 5.04 6.23
N PRO A 461 -21.24 3.81 6.06
CA PRO A 461 -22.12 2.67 6.28
C PRO A 461 -22.70 2.85 7.68
N GLN A 462 -24.02 2.66 7.81
CA GLN A 462 -24.57 2.35 9.12
C GLN A 462 -23.91 1.03 9.55
N PHE A 463 -22.75 1.12 10.19
CA PHE A 463 -22.20 0.00 10.92
C PHE A 463 -23.27 -0.39 11.95
N PRO A 464 -23.69 -1.66 11.99
CA PRO A 464 -24.59 -2.11 13.03
C PRO A 464 -24.01 -1.67 14.37
N LYS A 465 -24.79 -0.86 15.09
CA LYS A 465 -24.53 -0.66 16.51
C LYS A 465 -24.77 -2.04 17.12
N ASP A 466 -23.74 -2.57 17.76
CA ASP A 466 -23.73 -3.84 18.49
C ASP A 466 -23.47 -5.08 17.63
N SER A 467 -22.23 -5.60 17.73
CA SER A 467 -21.81 -7.00 17.52
C SER A 467 -20.47 -7.21 18.20
#